data_AF-A0A8D8AMD8-F1
#
_entry.id   AF-A0A8D8AMD8-F1
#
_cell.length_a   1.000
_cell.length_b   1.000
_cell.length_c   1.000
_cell.angle_alpha   90.00
_cell.angle_beta   90.00
_cell.angle_gamma   90.00
#
_symmetry.space_group_name_H-M   'P 1'
#
loop_
_entity.id
_entity.type
_entity.pdbx_description
1 polymer ?
#
loop_
_entity_poly.entity_id
_entity_poly.type
_entity_poly.pdbx_seq_one_letter_code
_entity_poly.pdbx_strand_id
1 'polypeptide(L)'
;LEYSIITDKTFCFVCRLFGKENSGKGGHSDPAFVSTGFSNWKKATQAFATHERCDFHVGCKEALFAFKTQKGVDEQLDDQKSAVLKAKEQVRLRNRRLIAQLAEVVRMLCRGGRPFRGHDESNDSQEKGLFLEVIHLIAKYDDQLQEHLKAGPKNATYLSNKTQNELIAAMHNVMLRKIQGKLVGKRITIIADETSDCGHHEQLAVVIRYAEDDGSSQEVFVGLRRLLKTDAQTIFNELCAVLGDLNLTWDQTACV
;
A
#
# COMPACT_ATOMS: atom_id res chain seq x y z
N LEU A 1 -25.65 -36.56 -32.95
CA LEU A 1 -26.00 -36.39 -34.37
C LEU A 1 -27.39 -35.78 -34.43
N GLU A 2 -27.66 -34.93 -35.41
CA GLU A 2 -28.95 -34.27 -35.65
C GLU A 2 -29.53 -34.77 -36.96
N TYR A 3 -30.81 -35.14 -36.96
CA TYR A 3 -31.52 -35.60 -38.14
C TYR A 3 -32.40 -34.48 -38.71
N SER A 4 -32.37 -34.31 -40.03
CA SER A 4 -33.21 -33.37 -40.76
C SER A 4 -34.28 -34.13 -41.53
N ILE A 5 -35.55 -33.94 -41.15
CA ILE A 5 -36.72 -34.59 -41.76
C ILE A 5 -36.88 -34.15 -43.23
N ILE A 6 -36.62 -32.87 -43.53
CA ILE A 6 -36.81 -32.29 -44.87
C ILE A 6 -35.83 -32.90 -45.88
N THR A 7 -34.61 -33.19 -45.43
CA THR A 7 -33.53 -33.68 -46.31
C THR A 7 -33.23 -35.17 -46.14
N ASP A 8 -33.96 -35.85 -45.25
CA ASP A 8 -33.75 -37.24 -44.83
C ASP A 8 -32.27 -37.59 -44.58
N LYS A 9 -31.58 -36.73 -43.81
CA LYS A 9 -30.13 -36.80 -43.61
C LYS A 9 -29.72 -36.50 -42.18
N THR A 10 -28.62 -37.11 -41.76
CA THR A 10 -28.01 -36.93 -40.44
C THR A 10 -26.75 -36.09 -40.51
N PHE A 11 -26.57 -35.18 -39.55
CA PHE A 11 -25.41 -34.28 -39.42
C PHE A 11 -24.82 -34.39 -38.01
N CYS A 12 -23.56 -33.99 -37.84
CA CYS A 12 -22.96 -33.80 -36.53
C CYS A 12 -23.00 -32.33 -36.12
N PHE A 13 -23.80 -32.01 -35.11
CA PHE A 13 -23.92 -30.67 -34.54
C PHE A 13 -22.55 -30.03 -34.24
N VAL A 14 -21.69 -30.78 -33.54
CA VAL A 14 -20.39 -30.30 -33.07
C VAL A 14 -19.46 -30.01 -34.26
N CYS A 15 -19.36 -30.94 -35.21
CA CYS A 15 -18.54 -30.76 -36.40
C CYS A 15 -19.08 -29.69 -37.35
N ARG A 16 -20.40 -29.48 -37.41
CA ARG A 16 -21.00 -28.42 -38.24
C ARG A 16 -20.70 -27.03 -37.72
N LEU A 17 -20.68 -26.85 -36.40
CA LEU A 17 -20.42 -25.56 -35.77
C LEU A 17 -18.93 -25.26 -35.60
N PHE A 18 -18.14 -26.22 -35.12
CA PHE A 18 -16.72 -26.02 -34.76
C PHE A 18 -15.74 -26.57 -35.80
N GLY A 19 -16.23 -27.17 -36.89
CA GLY A 19 -15.38 -27.77 -37.93
C GLY A 19 -14.65 -26.77 -38.82
N LYS A 20 -15.11 -25.52 -38.92
CA LYS A 20 -14.48 -24.47 -39.74
C LYS A 20 -13.27 -23.82 -39.05
N GLU A 21 -13.26 -23.77 -37.72
CA GLU A 21 -12.15 -23.18 -36.95
C GLU A 21 -10.96 -24.15 -36.78
N ASN A 22 -11.20 -25.46 -36.94
CA ASN A 22 -10.20 -26.51 -36.78
C ASN A 22 -9.54 -26.99 -38.09
N SER A 23 -9.71 -26.29 -39.22
CA SER A 23 -9.17 -26.70 -40.53
C SER A 23 -7.63 -26.77 -40.64
N GLY A 24 -6.90 -26.41 -39.58
CA GLY A 24 -5.44 -26.55 -39.47
C GLY A 24 -4.96 -27.61 -38.45
N LYS A 25 -5.85 -28.26 -37.68
CA LYS A 25 -5.49 -29.31 -36.72
C LYS A 25 -5.92 -30.65 -37.31
N GLY A 26 -4.95 -31.53 -37.55
CA GLY A 26 -5.05 -32.73 -38.40
C GLY A 26 -6.34 -33.55 -38.29
N GLY A 27 -6.78 -34.05 -39.45
CA GLY A 27 -7.94 -34.93 -39.60
C GLY A 27 -8.75 -34.58 -40.85
N HIS A 28 -9.13 -35.58 -41.65
CA HIS A 28 -10.02 -35.35 -42.79
C HIS A 28 -11.45 -35.10 -42.31
N SER A 29 -12.01 -33.93 -42.63
CA SER A 29 -13.43 -33.64 -42.44
C SER A 29 -14.24 -34.46 -43.43
N ASP A 30 -15.11 -35.35 -42.94
CA ASP A 30 -16.10 -36.05 -43.77
C ASP A 30 -17.29 -35.10 -44.05
N PRO A 31 -17.48 -34.65 -45.31
CA PRO A 31 -18.58 -33.76 -45.66
C PRO A 31 -19.95 -34.33 -45.30
N ALA A 32 -20.11 -35.67 -45.25
CA ALA A 32 -21.35 -36.33 -44.90
C ALA A 32 -21.87 -35.92 -43.52
N PHE A 33 -20.99 -35.62 -42.57
CA PHE A 33 -21.38 -35.22 -41.21
C PHE A 33 -21.39 -33.70 -40.98
N VAL A 34 -20.96 -32.91 -41.96
CA VAL A 34 -20.78 -31.45 -41.80
C VAL A 34 -21.72 -30.67 -42.74
N SER A 35 -21.70 -30.95 -44.04
CA SER A 35 -22.35 -30.12 -45.07
C SER A 35 -23.28 -30.89 -46.00
N THR A 36 -22.94 -32.11 -46.44
CA THR A 36 -23.73 -32.85 -47.45
C THR A 36 -24.82 -33.73 -46.83
N GLY A 37 -24.63 -34.16 -45.58
CA GLY A 37 -25.57 -34.97 -44.80
C GLY A 37 -25.50 -36.46 -45.10
N PHE A 38 -25.47 -37.28 -44.05
CA PHE A 38 -25.37 -38.73 -44.14
C PHE A 38 -26.76 -39.36 -44.34
N SER A 39 -26.91 -40.20 -45.36
CA SER A 39 -28.18 -40.86 -45.73
C SER A 39 -28.01 -42.36 -46.02
N ASN A 40 -26.81 -42.93 -45.89
CA ASN A 40 -26.58 -44.36 -46.12
C ASN A 40 -26.92 -45.19 -44.88
N TRP A 41 -28.22 -45.35 -44.63
CA TRP A 41 -28.75 -46.02 -43.43
C TRP A 41 -28.24 -47.45 -43.24
N LYS A 42 -27.93 -48.18 -44.33
CA LYS A 42 -27.39 -49.54 -44.27
C LYS A 42 -26.02 -49.63 -43.61
N LYS A 43 -25.23 -48.54 -43.62
CA LYS A 43 -23.89 -48.46 -43.01
C LYS A 43 -23.83 -47.49 -41.83
N ALA A 44 -24.98 -47.01 -41.36
CA ALA A 44 -25.07 -45.96 -40.35
C ALA A 44 -24.25 -46.28 -39.10
N THR A 45 -24.44 -47.45 -38.50
CA THR A 45 -23.76 -47.83 -37.25
C THR A 45 -22.24 -47.81 -37.37
N GLN A 46 -21.70 -48.34 -38.48
CA GLN A 46 -20.25 -48.33 -38.73
C GLN A 46 -19.75 -46.90 -38.99
N ALA A 47 -20.43 -46.15 -39.85
CA ALA A 47 -20.05 -44.79 -40.21
C ALA A 47 -20.08 -43.86 -38.98
N PHE A 48 -21.07 -44.01 -38.10
CA PHE A 48 -21.18 -43.23 -36.87
C PHE A 48 -20.09 -43.58 -35.87
N ALA A 49 -19.76 -44.86 -35.71
CA ALA A 49 -18.66 -45.29 -34.84
C ALA A 49 -17.29 -44.81 -35.34
N THR A 50 -17.07 -44.83 -36.66
CA THR A 50 -15.85 -44.28 -37.27
C THR A 50 -15.78 -42.77 -37.12
N HIS A 51 -16.89 -42.05 -37.36
CA HIS A 51 -16.96 -40.60 -37.17
C HIS A 51 -16.73 -40.19 -35.71
N GLU A 52 -17.31 -40.91 -34.75
CA GLU A 52 -17.13 -40.59 -33.33
C GLU A 52 -15.67 -40.69 -32.86
N ARG A 53 -14.87 -41.53 -33.51
CA ARG A 53 -13.44 -41.73 -33.19
C ARG A 53 -12.51 -40.91 -34.06
N CYS A 54 -13.02 -40.17 -35.05
CA CYS A 54 -12.15 -39.42 -35.94
C CYS A 54 -11.58 -38.19 -35.23
N ASP A 55 -10.30 -37.91 -35.48
CA ASP A 55 -9.58 -36.79 -34.86
C ASP A 55 -10.27 -35.44 -35.10
N PHE A 56 -10.91 -35.29 -36.26
CA PHE A 56 -11.68 -34.09 -36.59
C PHE A 56 -12.86 -33.87 -35.63
N HIS A 57 -13.63 -34.93 -35.31
CA HIS A 57 -14.74 -34.84 -34.37
C HIS A 57 -14.26 -34.64 -32.93
N VAL A 58 -13.17 -35.30 -32.55
CA VAL A 58 -12.52 -35.10 -31.23
C VAL A 58 -12.08 -33.64 -31.07
N GLY A 59 -11.37 -33.07 -32.05
CA GLY A 59 -10.97 -31.66 -32.02
C GLY A 59 -12.16 -30.69 -32.00
N CYS A 60 -13.26 -30.99 -32.71
CA CYS A 60 -14.48 -30.18 -32.63
C CYS A 60 -15.15 -30.28 -31.24
N LYS A 61 -15.13 -31.45 -30.59
CA LYS A 61 -15.61 -31.63 -29.22
C LYS A 61 -14.78 -30.84 -28.22
N GLU A 62 -13.45 -30.83 -28.37
CA GLU A 62 -12.55 -30.01 -27.56
C GLU A 62 -12.84 -28.52 -27.73
N ALA A 63 -13.05 -28.04 -28.96
CA ALA A 63 -13.41 -26.65 -29.23
C ALA A 63 -14.76 -26.26 -28.60
N LEU A 64 -15.77 -27.12 -28.71
CA LEU A 64 -17.06 -26.92 -28.04
C LEU A 64 -16.90 -26.88 -26.52
N PHE A 65 -16.09 -27.78 -25.95
CA PHE A 65 -15.82 -27.81 -24.52
C PHE A 65 -15.13 -26.52 -24.09
N ALA A 66 -14.08 -26.10 -24.80
CA ALA A 66 -13.37 -24.86 -24.56
C ALA A 66 -14.32 -23.65 -24.60
N PHE A 67 -15.18 -23.54 -25.62
CA PHE A 67 -16.19 -22.49 -25.73
C PHE A 67 -17.17 -22.48 -24.56
N LYS A 68 -17.62 -23.64 -24.09
CA LYS A 68 -18.53 -23.75 -22.93
C LYS A 68 -17.84 -23.43 -21.60
N THR A 69 -16.55 -23.72 -21.48
CA THR A 69 -15.76 -23.46 -20.27
C THR A 69 -15.10 -22.09 -20.25
N GLN A 70 -15.07 -21.39 -21.38
CA GLN A 70 -14.50 -20.06 -21.49
C GLN A 70 -15.39 -19.09 -20.70
N LYS A 71 -14.78 -18.44 -19.71
CA LYS A 71 -15.42 -17.34 -18.98
C LYS A 71 -15.85 -16.25 -19.96
N GLY A 72 -17.01 -15.65 -19.70
CA GLY A 72 -17.47 -14.48 -20.46
C GLY A 72 -16.44 -13.35 -20.38
N VAL A 73 -16.38 -12.49 -21.39
CA VAL A 73 -15.43 -11.38 -21.44
C VAL A 73 -15.55 -10.49 -20.19
N ASP A 74 -16.78 -10.25 -19.72
CA ASP A 74 -17.05 -9.48 -18.50
C ASP A 74 -16.41 -10.13 -17.26
N GLU A 75 -16.55 -11.45 -17.10
CA GLU A 75 -15.96 -12.17 -15.97
C GLU A 75 -14.42 -12.17 -16.04
N GLN A 76 -13.84 -12.29 -17.25
CA GLN A 76 -12.40 -12.18 -17.44
C GLN A 76 -11.87 -10.78 -17.09
N LEU A 77 -12.60 -9.72 -17.46
CA LEU A 77 -12.25 -8.34 -17.13
C LEU A 77 -12.34 -8.08 -15.63
N ASP A 78 -13.36 -8.62 -14.96
CA ASP A 78 -13.51 -8.51 -13.51
C ASP A 78 -12.41 -9.27 -12.76
N ASP A 79 -12.04 -10.47 -13.21
CA ASP A 79 -10.92 -11.23 -12.66
C ASP A 79 -9.61 -10.43 -12.78
N GLN A 80 -9.33 -9.87 -13.96
CA GLN A 80 -8.15 -9.02 -14.19
C GLN A 80 -8.14 -7.78 -13.29
N LYS A 81 -9.27 -7.08 -13.20
CA LYS A 81 -9.43 -5.92 -12.32
C LYS A 81 -9.20 -6.28 -10.86
N SER A 82 -9.77 -7.41 -10.42
CA SER A 82 -9.59 -7.91 -9.04
C SER A 82 -8.13 -8.25 -8.75
N ALA A 83 -7.42 -8.87 -9.70
CA ALA A 83 -6.00 -9.19 -9.57
C ALA A 83 -5.14 -7.93 -9.45
N VAL A 84 -5.42 -6.91 -10.27
CA VAL A 84 -4.73 -5.61 -10.19
C VAL A 84 -4.97 -4.93 -8.85
N LEU A 85 -6.21 -4.93 -8.36
CA LEU A 85 -6.55 -4.35 -7.05
C LEU A 85 -5.85 -5.09 -5.90
N LYS A 86 -5.83 -6.43 -5.94
CA LYS A 86 -5.11 -7.25 -4.97
C LYS A 86 -3.61 -6.94 -4.98
N ALA A 87 -2.99 -6.84 -6.15
CA ALA A 87 -1.57 -6.51 -6.26
C ALA A 87 -1.26 -5.11 -5.69
N LYS A 88 -2.11 -4.11 -5.99
CA LYS A 88 -1.97 -2.75 -5.42
C LYS A 88 -2.09 -2.76 -3.90
N GLU A 89 -3.03 -3.53 -3.36
CA GLU A 89 -3.22 -3.65 -1.92
C GLU A 89 -2.01 -4.30 -1.24
N GLN A 90 -1.45 -5.35 -1.83
CA GLN A 90 -0.22 -5.98 -1.31
C GLN A 90 0.96 -5.00 -1.26
N VAL A 91 1.14 -4.18 -2.31
CA VAL A 91 2.17 -3.12 -2.32
C VAL A 91 1.90 -2.08 -1.22
N ARG A 92 0.64 -1.66 -1.05
CA ARG A 92 0.26 -0.70 0.00
C ARG A 92 0.57 -1.24 1.40
N LEU A 93 0.21 -2.49 1.68
CA LEU A 93 0.47 -3.14 2.96
C LEU A 93 1.97 -3.29 3.22
N ARG A 94 2.75 -3.67 2.19
CA ARG A 94 4.22 -3.72 2.26
C ARG A 94 4.82 -2.36 2.61
N ASN A 95 4.44 -1.30 1.89
CA ASN A 95 4.93 0.05 2.15
C ASN A 95 4.56 0.54 3.55
N ARG A 96 3.32 0.26 4.01
CA ARG A 96 2.87 0.63 5.36
C ARG A 96 3.70 -0.07 6.44
N ARG A 97 4.02 -1.36 6.26
CA ARG A 97 4.89 -2.11 7.18
C ARG A 97 6.28 -1.48 7.25
N LEU A 98 6.89 -1.17 6.11
CA LEU A 98 8.21 -0.55 6.05
C LEU A 98 8.23 0.80 6.78
N ILE A 99 7.29 1.69 6.48
CA ILE A 99 7.18 2.99 7.17
C ILE A 99 6.95 2.82 8.67
N ALA A 100 6.16 1.83 9.09
CA ALA A 100 5.94 1.56 10.51
C ALA A 100 7.25 1.14 11.23
N GLN A 101 8.09 0.32 10.59
CA GLN A 101 9.40 -0.04 11.12
C GLN A 101 10.32 1.16 11.23
N LEU A 102 10.39 2.01 10.20
CA LEU A 102 11.19 3.23 10.23
C LEU A 102 10.72 4.19 11.33
N ALA A 103 9.40 4.39 11.47
CA ALA A 103 8.82 5.22 12.51
C ALA A 103 9.13 4.69 13.91
N GLU A 104 9.20 3.38 14.10
CA GLU A 104 9.58 2.76 15.37
C GLU A 104 11.05 3.03 15.72
N VAL A 105 11.96 2.98 14.73
CA VAL A 105 13.35 3.40 14.91
C VAL A 105 13.43 4.88 15.30
N VAL A 106 12.71 5.76 14.59
CA VAL A 106 12.63 7.20 14.95
C VAL A 106 12.17 7.38 16.39
N ARG A 107 11.10 6.67 16.78
CA ARG A 107 10.55 6.72 18.14
C ARG A 107 11.56 6.27 19.19
N MET A 108 12.28 5.18 18.93
CA MET A 108 13.31 4.68 19.83
C MET A 108 14.43 5.71 20.02
N LEU A 109 14.91 6.31 18.94
CA LEU A 109 15.96 7.33 18.96
C LEU A 109 15.51 8.58 19.72
N CYS A 110 14.31 9.09 19.43
CA CYS A 110 13.72 10.22 20.15
C CYS A 110 13.61 9.97 21.66
N ARG A 111 13.09 8.80 22.06
CA ARG A 111 12.92 8.47 23.49
C ARG A 111 14.24 8.39 24.24
N GLY A 112 15.31 7.99 23.56
CA GLY A 112 16.65 7.91 24.13
C GLY A 112 17.47 9.21 24.01
N GLY A 113 16.92 10.27 23.40
CA GLY A 113 17.67 11.49 23.10
C GLY A 113 18.90 11.24 22.21
N ARG A 114 18.84 10.22 21.34
CA ARG A 114 20.00 9.78 20.55
C ARG A 114 20.07 10.53 19.22
N PRO A 115 21.28 10.84 18.72
CA PRO A 115 21.43 11.42 17.40
C PRO A 115 20.95 10.44 16.32
N PHE A 116 20.31 10.99 15.30
CA PHE A 116 19.81 10.21 14.17
C PHE A 116 20.90 10.01 13.12
N ARG A 117 21.65 11.08 12.85
CA ARG A 117 22.54 11.22 11.71
C ARG A 117 24.00 11.04 12.10
N GLY A 118 24.77 10.56 11.14
CA GLY A 118 26.23 10.50 11.23
C GLY A 118 26.85 11.83 10.78
N HIS A 119 28.14 11.99 11.03
CA HIS A 119 28.90 13.10 10.45
C HIS A 119 29.04 12.92 8.92
N ASP A 120 29.22 11.67 8.48
CA ASP A 120 29.22 11.28 7.08
C ASP A 120 28.28 10.08 6.88
N GLU A 121 27.27 10.23 6.03
CA GLU A 121 26.32 9.18 5.65
C GLU A 121 26.59 8.63 4.24
N SER A 122 27.75 8.96 3.66
CA SER A 122 28.21 8.41 2.38
C SER A 122 28.31 6.89 2.43
N ASN A 123 28.38 6.26 1.25
CA ASN A 123 28.48 4.80 1.20
C ASN A 123 29.78 4.25 1.81
N ASP A 124 30.84 5.06 1.79
CA ASP A 124 32.18 4.70 2.24
C ASP A 124 32.40 4.93 3.75
N SER A 125 31.49 5.68 4.39
CA SER A 125 31.51 5.90 5.84
C SER A 125 31.26 4.61 6.63
N GLN A 126 32.04 4.42 7.69
CA GLN A 126 31.89 3.32 8.64
C GLN A 126 30.77 3.57 9.66
N GLU A 127 30.40 4.84 9.89
CA GLU A 127 29.40 5.24 10.88
C GLU A 127 28.42 6.24 10.26
N LYS A 128 27.38 5.72 9.61
CA LYS A 128 26.41 6.53 8.84
C LYS A 128 25.32 7.16 9.71
N GLY A 129 25.46 7.09 11.03
CA GLY A 129 24.44 7.54 11.98
C GLY A 129 23.51 6.43 12.43
N LEU A 130 22.99 6.60 13.64
CA LEU A 130 22.30 5.54 14.36
C LEU A 130 20.98 5.12 13.68
N PHE A 131 20.30 6.03 12.97
CA PHE A 131 19.11 5.68 12.20
C PHE A 131 19.43 4.65 11.12
N LEU A 132 20.44 4.93 10.29
CA LEU A 132 20.83 4.04 9.21
C LEU A 132 21.39 2.73 9.77
N GLU A 133 22.24 2.76 10.78
CA GLU A 133 22.83 1.55 11.38
C GLU A 133 21.75 0.61 11.95
N VAL A 134 20.77 1.14 12.68
CA VAL A 134 19.68 0.34 13.25
C VAL A 134 18.81 -0.27 12.14
N ILE A 135 18.52 0.47 11.08
CA ILE A 135 17.73 -0.05 9.96
C ILE A 135 18.48 -1.17 9.22
N HIS A 136 19.77 -0.99 8.95
CA HIS A 136 20.59 -2.03 8.35
C HIS A 136 20.70 -3.25 9.26
N LEU A 137 20.74 -3.07 10.57
CA LEU A 137 20.67 -4.17 11.53
C LEU A 137 19.34 -4.93 11.43
N ILE A 138 18.20 -4.23 11.42
CA ILE A 138 16.87 -4.85 11.27
C ILE A 138 16.78 -5.58 9.92
N ALA A 139 17.32 -5.01 8.85
CA ALA A 139 17.35 -5.62 7.52
C ALA A 139 18.19 -6.90 7.43
N LYS A 140 19.02 -7.21 8.43
CA LYS A 140 19.68 -8.53 8.52
C LYS A 140 18.71 -9.64 8.95
N TYR A 141 17.60 -9.30 9.58
CA TYR A 141 16.63 -10.24 10.16
C TYR A 141 15.21 -10.11 9.57
N ASP A 142 14.96 -9.09 8.73
CA ASP A 142 13.70 -8.92 8.01
C ASP A 142 13.94 -8.95 6.50
N ASP A 143 13.59 -10.09 5.87
CA ASP A 143 13.77 -10.32 4.43
C ASP A 143 13.01 -9.30 3.57
N GLN A 144 11.84 -8.82 4.02
CA GLN A 144 11.05 -7.86 3.24
C GLN A 144 11.70 -6.48 3.22
N LEU A 145 12.25 -6.06 4.36
CA LEU A 145 13.03 -4.84 4.47
C LEU A 145 14.34 -4.98 3.69
N GLN A 146 15.03 -6.12 3.81
CA GLN A 146 16.26 -6.38 3.07
C GLN A 146 16.05 -6.32 1.56
N GLU A 147 15.01 -6.98 1.05
CA GLU A 147 14.64 -6.95 -0.36
C GLU A 147 14.28 -5.54 -0.80
N HIS A 148 13.55 -4.77 0.03
CA HIS A 148 13.22 -3.38 -0.29
C HIS A 148 14.46 -2.50 -0.39
N LEU A 149 15.44 -2.67 0.49
CA LEU A 149 16.69 -1.89 0.45
C LEU A 149 17.58 -2.28 -0.75
N LYS A 150 17.57 -3.54 -1.18
CA LYS A 150 18.39 -4.03 -2.30
C LYS A 150 17.76 -3.80 -3.67
N ALA A 151 16.48 -4.13 -3.82
CA ALA A 151 15.77 -4.18 -5.09
C ALA A 151 14.67 -3.12 -5.22
N GLY A 152 14.46 -2.30 -4.18
CA GLY A 152 13.46 -1.25 -4.20
C GLY A 152 13.83 -0.08 -5.12
N PRO A 153 12.84 0.78 -5.42
CA PRO A 153 13.09 1.99 -6.20
C PRO A 153 14.07 2.90 -5.46
N LYS A 154 15.14 3.37 -6.15
CA LYS A 154 16.14 4.28 -5.53
C LYS A 154 15.52 5.57 -4.98
N ASN A 155 14.40 6.01 -5.54
CA ASN A 155 13.67 7.19 -5.09
C ASN A 155 12.72 6.93 -3.90
N ALA A 156 12.58 5.67 -3.45
CA ALA A 156 11.65 5.27 -2.41
C ALA A 156 12.29 4.33 -1.38
N THR A 157 13.58 4.53 -1.06
CA THR A 157 14.25 3.80 0.02
C THR A 157 13.82 4.27 1.40
N TYR A 158 13.26 5.48 1.50
CA TYR A 158 12.82 6.13 2.73
C TYR A 158 13.92 6.37 3.79
N LEU A 159 15.19 6.23 3.41
CA LEU A 159 16.33 6.37 4.32
C LEU A 159 16.91 7.78 4.37
N SER A 160 16.50 8.66 3.45
CA SER A 160 17.08 9.99 3.32
C SER A 160 16.81 10.87 4.54
N ASN A 161 17.69 11.84 4.76
CA ASN A 161 17.52 12.88 5.78
C ASN A 161 16.20 13.64 5.68
N LYS A 162 15.70 13.82 4.45
CA LYS A 162 14.38 14.40 4.21
C LYS A 162 13.28 13.49 4.76
N THR A 163 13.33 12.20 4.48
CA THR A 163 12.33 11.24 4.97
C THR A 163 12.36 11.13 6.49
N GLN A 164 13.55 11.12 7.10
CA GLN A 164 13.69 11.15 8.56
C GLN A 164 12.97 12.37 9.16
N ASN A 165 13.18 13.56 8.59
CA ASN A 165 12.51 14.78 9.03
C ASN A 165 10.98 14.73 8.84
N GLU A 166 10.52 14.16 7.73
CA GLU A 166 9.08 13.97 7.47
C GLU A 166 8.44 13.02 8.49
N LEU A 167 9.12 11.94 8.87
CA LEU A 167 8.66 11.02 9.92
C LEU A 167 8.60 11.71 11.28
N ILE A 168 9.64 12.48 11.64
CA ILE A 168 9.68 13.26 12.89
C ILE A 168 8.52 14.27 12.91
N ALA A 169 8.30 15.00 11.82
CA ALA A 169 7.20 15.96 11.71
C ALA A 169 5.83 15.27 11.81
N ALA A 170 5.65 14.12 11.17
CA ALA A 170 4.41 13.34 11.28
C ALA A 170 4.15 12.89 12.72
N MET A 171 5.18 12.42 13.43
CA MET A 171 5.09 12.05 14.84
C MET A 171 4.77 13.25 15.73
N HIS A 172 5.44 14.38 15.51
CA HIS A 172 5.14 15.65 16.18
C HIS A 172 3.67 16.05 16.00
N ASN A 173 3.16 16.03 14.77
CA ASN A 173 1.76 16.37 14.50
C ASN A 173 0.76 15.43 15.20
N VAL A 174 1.07 14.14 15.31
CA VAL A 174 0.25 13.20 16.08
C VAL A 174 0.28 13.51 17.57
N MET A 175 1.44 13.84 18.13
CA MET A 175 1.57 14.23 19.54
C MET A 175 0.86 15.55 19.82
N LEU A 176 1.05 16.56 18.98
CA LEU A 176 0.42 17.87 19.09
C LEU A 176 -1.11 17.75 19.10
N ARG A 177 -1.70 16.98 18.16
CA ARG A 177 -3.15 16.73 18.15
C ARG A 177 -3.66 16.05 19.41
N LYS A 178 -2.87 15.13 20.00
CA LYS A 178 -3.23 14.51 21.28
C LYS A 178 -3.20 15.51 22.43
N ILE A 179 -2.22 16.41 22.45
CA ILE A 179 -2.13 17.48 23.44
C ILE A 179 -3.32 18.44 23.27
N GLN A 180 -3.58 18.92 22.06
CA GLN A 180 -4.75 19.77 21.74
C GLN A 180 -6.04 19.12 22.25
N GLY A 181 -6.26 17.84 21.96
CA GLY A 181 -7.44 17.11 22.44
C GLY A 181 -7.60 17.06 23.96
N LYS A 182 -6.50 17.03 24.71
CA LYS A 182 -6.53 17.08 26.19
C LYS A 182 -6.82 18.46 26.75
N LEU A 183 -6.54 19.52 25.99
CA LEU A 183 -6.67 20.91 26.43
C LEU A 183 -8.03 21.53 26.08
N VAL A 184 -8.87 20.83 25.30
CA VAL A 184 -10.21 21.31 24.91
C VAL A 184 -11.05 21.61 26.15
N GLY A 185 -11.52 22.86 26.25
CA GLY A 185 -12.39 23.32 27.35
C GLY A 185 -11.69 23.52 28.69
N LYS A 186 -10.36 23.35 28.76
CA LYS A 186 -9.60 23.49 30.01
C LYS A 186 -9.05 24.91 30.17
N ARG A 187 -8.96 25.35 31.43
CA ARG A 187 -8.10 26.49 31.79
C ARG A 187 -6.67 26.04 31.91
N ILE A 188 -5.76 26.87 31.42
CA ILE A 188 -4.33 26.54 31.37
C ILE A 188 -3.49 27.61 32.07
N THR A 189 -2.29 27.23 32.48
CA THR A 189 -1.21 28.14 32.84
C THR A 189 -0.01 27.83 31.96
N ILE A 190 0.72 28.87 31.56
CA ILE A 190 1.92 28.74 30.75
C ILE A 190 3.13 28.87 31.68
N ILE A 191 4.02 27.89 31.61
CA ILE A 191 5.34 27.96 32.23
C ILE A 191 6.34 28.10 31.08
N ALA A 192 7.08 29.19 31.08
CA ALA A 192 8.07 29.49 30.05
C ALA A 192 9.39 29.82 30.73
N ASP A 193 10.46 29.15 30.31
CA ASP A 193 11.81 29.35 30.85
C ASP A 193 12.80 29.54 29.71
N GLU A 194 13.73 30.47 29.87
CA GLU A 194 14.75 30.79 28.88
C GLU A 194 16.03 30.03 29.20
N THR A 195 16.62 29.41 28.17
CA THR A 195 17.88 28.70 28.30
C THR A 195 18.72 28.89 27.04
N SER A 196 20.03 29.04 27.21
CA SER A 196 20.96 29.14 26.08
C SER A 196 21.50 27.75 25.74
N ASP A 197 21.50 27.39 24.46
CA ASP A 197 22.10 26.13 24.01
C ASP A 197 23.64 26.18 23.93
N CYS A 198 24.27 25.05 23.61
CA CYS A 198 25.72 24.95 23.45
C CYS A 198 26.31 25.84 22.35
N GLY A 199 25.47 26.35 21.43
CA GLY A 199 25.85 27.31 20.39
C GLY A 199 25.60 28.76 20.77
N HIS A 200 25.26 29.03 22.04
CA HIS A 200 24.83 30.36 22.52
C HIS A 200 23.60 30.90 21.78
N HIS A 201 22.70 30.01 21.37
CA HIS A 201 21.38 30.42 20.88
C HIS A 201 20.37 30.33 22.01
N GLU A 202 19.63 31.42 22.23
CA GLU A 202 18.58 31.47 23.22
C GLU A 202 17.38 30.62 22.78
N GLN A 203 16.82 29.88 23.73
CA GLN A 203 15.69 29.00 23.53
C GLN A 203 14.67 29.19 24.65
N LEU A 204 13.40 29.25 24.29
CA LEU A 204 12.28 29.30 25.21
C LEU A 204 11.67 27.90 25.36
N ALA A 205 11.86 27.29 26.53
CA ALA A 205 11.17 26.06 26.90
C ALA A 205 9.75 26.39 27.33
N VAL A 206 8.75 25.80 26.66
CA VAL A 206 7.34 26.06 26.96
C VAL A 206 6.64 24.79 27.45
N VAL A 207 6.04 24.91 28.62
CA VAL A 207 5.24 23.87 29.30
C VAL A 207 3.84 24.43 29.53
N ILE A 208 2.83 23.61 29.24
CA ILE A 208 1.43 23.93 29.54
C ILE A 208 0.99 23.12 30.74
N ARG A 209 0.47 23.81 31.74
CA ARG A 209 -0.10 23.24 32.95
C ARG A 209 -1.61 23.36 32.93
N TYR A 210 -2.33 22.30 33.28
CA TYR A 210 -3.80 22.28 33.36
C TYR A 210 -4.27 21.31 34.44
N ALA A 211 -5.52 21.44 34.87
CA ALA A 211 -6.16 20.49 35.78
C ALA A 211 -6.95 19.43 35.01
N GLU A 212 -6.90 18.19 35.47
CA GLU A 212 -7.83 17.12 35.09
C GLU A 212 -9.14 17.24 35.90
N ASP A 213 -10.16 16.49 35.47
CA ASP A 213 -11.49 16.53 36.11
C ASP A 213 -11.46 16.04 37.57
N ASP A 214 -10.45 15.26 37.94
CA ASP A 214 -10.21 14.80 39.31
C ASP A 214 -9.46 15.84 40.18
N GLY A 215 -9.17 17.03 39.61
CA GLY A 215 -8.41 18.10 40.26
C GLY A 215 -6.90 17.91 40.22
N SER A 216 -6.39 16.83 39.64
CA SER A 216 -4.94 16.62 39.51
C SER A 216 -4.33 17.58 38.50
N SER A 217 -3.18 18.13 38.83
CA SER A 217 -2.44 19.03 37.92
C SER A 217 -1.58 18.20 36.97
N GLN A 218 -1.68 18.47 35.67
CA GLN A 218 -0.87 17.88 34.62
C GLN A 218 0.00 18.96 33.98
N GLU A 219 1.25 18.60 33.69
CA GLU A 219 2.20 19.45 32.99
C GLU A 219 2.63 18.75 31.70
N VAL A 220 2.55 19.46 30.59
CA VAL A 220 2.89 18.94 29.28
C VAL A 220 3.90 19.86 28.64
N PHE A 221 5.11 19.34 28.44
CA PHE A 221 6.12 20.00 27.63
C PHE A 221 5.66 20.07 26.17
N VAL A 222 5.62 21.29 25.63
CA VAL A 222 5.15 21.56 24.27
C VAL A 222 6.32 21.62 23.30
N GLY A 223 7.41 22.27 23.69
CA GLY A 223 8.60 22.37 22.86
C GLY A 223 9.57 23.45 23.30
N LEU A 224 10.67 23.54 22.55
CA LEU A 224 11.66 24.60 22.62
C LEU A 224 11.47 25.52 21.40
N ARG A 225 11.36 26.83 21.63
CA ARG A 225 11.32 27.85 20.57
C ARG A 225 12.65 28.57 20.53
N ARG A 226 13.27 28.66 19.36
CA ARG A 226 14.50 29.44 19.19
C ARG A 226 14.15 30.92 19.23
N LEU A 227 14.76 31.66 20.14
CA LEU A 227 14.65 33.11 20.24
C LEU A 227 15.81 33.76 19.46
N LEU A 228 15.48 34.71 18.59
CA LEU A 228 16.50 35.55 17.91
C LEU A 228 16.86 36.79 18.74
N LYS A 229 15.97 37.17 19.67
CA LYS A 229 16.09 38.29 20.59
C LYS A 229 15.41 37.93 21.90
N THR A 230 15.91 38.50 23.00
CA THR A 230 15.42 38.26 24.36
C THR A 230 14.52 39.40 24.88
N ASP A 231 14.01 40.23 23.97
CA ASP A 231 13.06 41.27 24.34
C ASP A 231 11.67 40.70 24.66
N ALA A 232 10.94 41.40 25.52
CA ALA A 232 9.62 40.97 25.98
C ALA A 232 8.63 40.75 24.83
N GLN A 233 8.74 41.53 23.75
CA GLN A 233 7.86 41.42 22.58
C GLN A 233 8.11 40.11 21.82
N THR A 234 9.38 39.72 21.64
CA THR A 234 9.76 38.49 20.95
C THR A 234 9.28 37.27 21.73
N ILE A 235 9.48 37.25 23.05
CA ILE A 235 8.98 36.20 23.93
C ILE A 235 7.45 36.10 23.84
N PHE A 236 6.75 37.24 23.93
CA PHE A 236 5.29 37.26 23.82
C PHE A 236 4.77 36.73 22.49
N ASN A 237 5.42 37.10 21.38
CA ASN A 237 5.05 36.63 20.04
C ASN A 237 5.23 35.11 19.89
N GLU A 238 6.32 34.55 20.43
CA GLU A 238 6.55 33.10 20.43
C GLU A 238 5.53 32.35 21.29
N LEU A 239 5.16 32.91 22.45
CA LEU A 239 4.08 32.34 23.27
C LEU A 239 2.73 32.38 22.53
N CYS A 240 2.43 33.46 21.80
CA CYS A 240 1.25 33.54 20.94
C CYS A 240 1.26 32.47 19.84
N ALA A 241 2.42 32.24 19.21
CA ALA A 241 2.57 31.19 18.21
C ALA A 241 2.36 29.80 18.81
N VAL A 242 2.90 29.53 20.00
CA VAL A 242 2.68 28.26 20.71
C VAL A 242 1.19 28.05 21.05
N LEU A 243 0.50 29.09 21.52
CA LEU A 243 -0.94 29.02 21.77
C LEU A 243 -1.72 28.76 20.47
N GLY A 244 -1.33 29.42 19.37
CA GLY A 244 -1.90 29.17 18.05
C GLY A 244 -1.72 27.72 17.59
N ASP A 245 -0.51 27.16 17.75
CA ASP A 245 -0.22 25.76 17.44
C ASP A 245 -1.05 24.77 18.30
N LEU A 246 -1.51 25.20 19.48
CA LEU A 246 -2.36 24.41 20.38
C LEU A 246 -3.87 24.68 20.21
N ASN A 247 -4.27 25.55 19.28
CA ASN A 247 -5.64 26.05 19.16
C ASN A 247 -6.19 26.64 20.47
N LEU A 248 -5.34 27.38 21.19
CA LEU A 248 -5.67 28.04 22.43
C LEU A 248 -5.65 29.56 22.27
N THR A 249 -6.36 30.23 23.18
CA THR A 249 -6.43 31.68 23.26
C THR A 249 -5.98 32.16 24.64
N TRP A 250 -5.58 33.42 24.73
CA TRP A 250 -5.22 34.04 26.00
C TRP A 250 -6.39 34.05 27.01
N ASP A 251 -7.65 34.05 26.56
CA ASP A 251 -8.82 33.99 27.46
C ASP A 251 -8.90 32.68 28.25
N GLN A 252 -8.26 31.61 27.76
CA GLN A 252 -8.18 30.33 28.45
C GLN A 252 -7.01 30.26 29.42
N THR A 253 -6.10 31.24 29.36
CA THR A 253 -4.97 31.33 30.28
C THR A 253 -5.41 31.94 31.60
N ALA A 254 -5.24 31.18 32.68
CA ALA A 254 -5.39 31.71 34.02
C ALA A 254 -4.08 32.39 34.42
N CYS A 255 -4.14 33.69 34.69
CA CYS A 255 -3.05 34.36 35.39
C CYS A 255 -2.94 33.74 36.78
N VAL A 256 -1.74 33.25 37.11
CA VAL A 256 -1.35 32.87 38.48
C VAL A 256 -0.64 34.06 39.10
#